data_AF-F7B946-F1
#
_entry.id   AF-F7B946-F1
#
_cell.length_a   1.000
_cell.length_b   1.000
_cell.length_c   1.000
_cell.angle_alpha   90.00
_cell.angle_beta   90.00
_cell.angle_gamma   90.00
#
_symmetry.space_group_name_H-M   'P 1'
#
loop_
_entity.id
_entity.type
_entity.pdbx_description
1 polymer ?
#
loop_
_entity_poly.entity_id
_entity_poly.type
_entity_poly.pdbx_seq_one_letter_code
_entity_poly.pdbx_strand_id
1 'polypeptide(L)'
;PKTKELIMKGIPERYRGEMWMVYSGAIIEMANHKGYYQSILKQCMGKCTLATDEIERDLHRSLPEHPAFQASEGIDALRRVLTAYAFRNPSIGYCQAMNIVTSVLLLYANEEESFWLLVSLCERLLPDYYNTRVVGALVDQGVFDELTKQHLPKIHDKLEVLGVVRTVTLSWFLTLFLCSMPFNSAVRVVDAFFYDGAQVVFQIALYVLKANEDVILKCNDDGEAMTILANYLNQVGNRDINTDQTKLLSHVDVSDLITKSYEHYSQVSSEVIENMRFRQRLEVVQRLEDSATRSFMRTMQELTKFPTDILQGLYFLFKAEFMKRSYWSRCLPKEDKTVDPSNFILEQYTIDYEQFRTIFGALSQWSKPPPDPLLDQIYRLCANKEGLINFQEFAVRLSTISIGDHHAKLRLLYDLHLHPALPTMNENAEVGVEAMHYFDDSDVT
;
A
#
# COMPACT_ATOMS: atom_id res chain seq x y z
N PRO A 1 -19.32 15.43 -27.20
CA PRO A 1 -19.87 16.73 -26.72
C PRO A 1 -21.18 16.59 -25.93
N LYS A 2 -22.24 16.02 -26.52
CA LYS A 2 -23.58 15.95 -25.88
C LYS A 2 -23.66 14.98 -24.69
N THR A 3 -22.99 13.83 -24.77
CA THR A 3 -22.92 12.85 -23.65
C THR A 3 -22.25 13.45 -22.42
N LYS A 4 -21.10 14.10 -22.60
CA LYS A 4 -20.39 14.81 -21.52
C LYS A 4 -21.26 15.87 -20.85
N GLU A 5 -22.00 16.67 -21.63
CA GLU A 5 -22.94 17.66 -21.10
C GLU A 5 -24.04 17.04 -20.21
N LEU A 6 -24.60 15.90 -20.63
CA LEU A 6 -25.61 15.18 -19.85
C LEU A 6 -25.03 14.59 -18.56
N ILE A 7 -23.79 14.09 -18.60
CA ILE A 7 -23.12 13.54 -17.40
C ILE A 7 -22.81 14.65 -16.39
N MET A 8 -22.39 15.84 -16.86
CA MET A 8 -22.19 17.00 -15.99
C MET A 8 -23.50 17.43 -15.30
N LYS A 9 -24.64 17.32 -15.99
CA LYS A 9 -26.00 17.52 -15.43
C LYS A 9 -26.49 16.37 -14.56
N GLY A 10 -25.86 15.20 -14.67
CA GLY A 10 -26.06 14.06 -13.79
C GLY A 10 -26.75 12.88 -14.43
N ILE A 11 -26.30 11.69 -14.03
CA ILE A 11 -26.94 10.44 -14.41
C ILE A 11 -28.12 10.22 -13.44
N PRO A 12 -29.35 10.03 -13.94
CA PRO A 12 -30.47 9.64 -13.08
C PRO A 12 -30.15 8.34 -12.37
N GLU A 13 -30.52 8.26 -11.09
CA GLU A 13 -30.13 7.18 -10.17
C GLU A 13 -30.35 5.78 -10.76
N ARG A 14 -31.51 5.54 -11.38
CA ARG A 14 -31.88 4.26 -11.98
C ARG A 14 -30.99 3.79 -13.14
N TYR A 15 -30.24 4.69 -13.79
CA TYR A 15 -29.35 4.34 -14.91
C TYR A 15 -27.89 4.29 -14.50
N ARG A 16 -27.56 4.62 -13.25
CA ARG A 16 -26.18 4.79 -12.80
C ARG A 16 -25.37 3.51 -12.92
N GLY A 17 -25.86 2.38 -12.39
CA GLY A 17 -25.18 1.09 -12.48
C GLY A 17 -24.92 0.66 -13.93
N GLU A 18 -25.94 0.74 -14.79
CA GLU A 18 -25.81 0.41 -16.21
C GLU A 18 -24.78 1.29 -16.92
N MET A 19 -24.84 2.61 -16.69
CA MET A 19 -23.89 3.56 -17.30
C MET A 19 -22.46 3.34 -16.80
N TRP A 20 -22.26 3.07 -15.52
CA TRP A 20 -20.94 2.74 -14.97
C TRP A 20 -20.40 1.45 -15.58
N MET A 21 -21.24 0.42 -15.76
CA MET A 21 -20.87 -0.83 -16.41
C MET A 21 -20.42 -0.60 -17.86
N VAL A 22 -21.10 0.28 -18.60
CA VAL A 22 -20.76 0.65 -19.98
C VAL A 22 -19.49 1.49 -20.05
N TYR A 23 -19.38 2.57 -19.28
CA TYR A 23 -18.24 3.50 -19.36
C TYR A 23 -16.96 2.90 -18.81
N SER A 24 -17.06 2.11 -17.74
CA SER A 24 -15.92 1.30 -17.32
C SER A 24 -15.61 0.24 -18.37
N GLY A 25 -16.57 -0.35 -19.08
CA GLY A 25 -16.34 -1.54 -19.92
C GLY A 25 -16.39 -2.85 -19.13
N ALA A 26 -16.72 -2.79 -17.83
CA ALA A 26 -16.97 -3.96 -16.99
C ALA A 26 -18.05 -4.88 -17.56
N ILE A 27 -19.02 -4.33 -18.31
CA ILE A 27 -20.06 -5.12 -19.00
C ILE A 27 -19.47 -6.13 -19.98
N ILE A 28 -18.37 -5.79 -20.65
CA ILE A 28 -17.69 -6.67 -21.62
C ILE A 28 -16.93 -7.75 -20.88
N GLU A 29 -16.20 -7.39 -19.83
CA GLU A 29 -15.45 -8.34 -18.98
C GLU A 29 -16.37 -9.38 -18.35
N MET A 30 -17.49 -8.93 -17.78
CA MET A 30 -18.52 -9.82 -17.22
C MET A 30 -19.08 -10.77 -18.27
N ALA A 31 -19.39 -10.27 -19.46
CA ALA A 31 -19.94 -11.08 -20.55
C ALA A 31 -18.95 -12.16 -21.04
N ASN A 32 -17.64 -11.87 -21.02
CA ASN A 32 -16.58 -12.78 -21.41
C ASN A 32 -16.28 -13.86 -20.34
N HIS A 33 -16.65 -13.62 -19.08
CA HIS A 33 -16.32 -14.48 -17.94
C HIS A 33 -17.57 -15.01 -17.22
N LYS A 34 -18.49 -15.61 -17.98
CA LYS A 34 -19.75 -16.13 -17.43
C LYS A 34 -19.52 -17.16 -16.32
N GLY A 35 -20.15 -16.94 -15.16
CA GLY A 35 -20.06 -17.85 -14.01
C GLY A 35 -18.78 -17.69 -13.17
N TYR A 36 -17.89 -16.75 -13.55
CA TYR A 36 -16.62 -16.57 -12.86
C TYR A 36 -16.82 -16.10 -11.41
N TYR A 37 -17.70 -15.13 -11.17
CA TYR A 37 -17.96 -14.61 -9.82
C TYR A 37 -18.49 -15.72 -8.88
N GLN A 38 -19.43 -16.54 -9.34
CA GLN A 38 -19.93 -17.66 -8.54
C GLN A 38 -18.86 -18.73 -8.32
N SER A 39 -17.98 -18.94 -9.29
CA SER A 39 -16.87 -19.89 -9.16
C SER A 39 -15.84 -19.45 -8.11
N ILE A 40 -15.49 -18.16 -8.09
CA ILE A 40 -14.48 -17.64 -7.17
C ILE A 40 -15.03 -17.58 -5.74
N LEU A 41 -16.30 -17.21 -5.54
CA LEU A 41 -16.94 -17.25 -4.23
C LEU A 41 -16.87 -18.65 -3.59
N LYS A 42 -17.11 -19.71 -4.39
CA LYS A 42 -16.98 -21.09 -3.92
C LYS A 42 -15.54 -21.43 -3.53
N GLN A 43 -14.54 -20.90 -4.24
CA GLN A 43 -13.13 -21.13 -3.94
C GLN A 43 -12.65 -20.35 -2.71
N CYS A 44 -13.25 -19.21 -2.42
CA CYS A 44 -12.92 -18.37 -1.27
C CYS A 44 -13.58 -18.84 0.02
N MET A 45 -14.68 -19.58 -0.08
CA MET A 45 -15.49 -19.98 1.06
C MET A 45 -14.66 -20.75 2.10
N GLY A 46 -14.62 -20.23 3.34
CA GLY A 46 -13.91 -20.84 4.46
C GLY A 46 -12.39 -20.63 4.47
N LYS A 47 -11.83 -19.81 3.57
CA LYS A 47 -10.40 -19.45 3.60
C LYS A 47 -10.20 -18.18 4.44
N CYS A 48 -9.26 -18.25 5.38
CA CYS A 48 -8.79 -17.10 6.13
C CYS A 48 -7.44 -16.64 5.58
N THR A 49 -7.36 -15.35 5.25
CA THR A 49 -6.17 -14.65 4.76
C THR A 49 -6.06 -13.31 5.49
N LEU A 50 -4.90 -12.67 5.43
CA LEU A 50 -4.74 -11.30 5.99
C LEU A 50 -5.78 -10.33 5.40
N ALA A 51 -6.07 -10.45 4.10
CA ALA A 51 -7.06 -9.63 3.42
C ALA A 51 -8.48 -9.87 3.97
N THR A 52 -8.88 -11.12 4.26
CA THR A 52 -10.22 -11.38 4.84
C THR A 52 -10.35 -10.81 6.25
N ASP A 53 -9.28 -10.90 7.06
CA ASP A 53 -9.29 -10.34 8.41
C ASP A 53 -9.36 -8.79 8.38
N GLU A 54 -8.66 -8.17 7.45
CA GLU A 54 -8.75 -6.72 7.19
C GLU A 54 -10.13 -6.30 6.71
N ILE A 55 -10.74 -7.06 5.79
CA ILE A 55 -12.10 -6.83 5.31
C ILE A 55 -13.07 -6.86 6.48
N GLU A 56 -13.07 -7.90 7.33
CA GLU A 56 -14.01 -8.01 8.45
C GLU A 56 -13.96 -6.81 9.40
N ARG A 57 -12.75 -6.30 9.70
CA ARG A 57 -12.59 -5.09 10.53
C ARG A 57 -13.21 -3.85 9.90
N ASP A 58 -13.29 -3.81 8.58
CA ASP A 58 -13.66 -2.64 7.80
C ASP A 58 -15.13 -2.61 7.38
N LEU A 59 -15.81 -3.75 7.36
CA LEU A 59 -17.20 -3.86 6.89
C LEU A 59 -18.13 -2.87 7.59
N HIS A 60 -18.08 -2.80 8.93
CA HIS A 60 -18.99 -1.98 9.72
C HIS A 60 -18.67 -0.48 9.72
N ARG A 61 -17.50 -0.07 9.21
CA ARG A 61 -17.16 1.35 9.04
C ARG A 61 -17.48 1.89 7.63
N SER A 62 -18.07 1.07 6.77
CA SER A 62 -18.35 1.42 5.36
C SER A 62 -19.76 1.97 5.19
N LEU A 63 -19.91 3.29 5.00
CA LEU A 63 -21.21 3.99 4.92
C LEU A 63 -22.18 3.61 6.07
N PRO A 64 -21.77 3.74 7.35
CA PRO A 64 -22.53 3.23 8.49
C PRO A 64 -23.94 3.84 8.64
N GLU A 65 -24.14 5.04 8.11
CA GLU A 65 -25.41 5.76 8.16
C GLU A 65 -26.39 5.34 7.04
N HIS A 66 -25.92 4.62 6.00
CA HIS A 66 -26.75 4.26 4.87
C HIS A 66 -27.60 3.00 5.17
N PRO A 67 -28.93 3.02 4.95
CA PRO A 67 -29.82 1.91 5.33
C PRO A 67 -29.39 0.53 4.78
N ALA A 68 -28.86 0.50 3.55
CA ALA A 68 -28.39 -0.74 2.91
C ALA A 68 -27.27 -1.46 3.70
N PHE A 69 -26.45 -0.74 4.46
CA PHE A 69 -25.33 -1.30 5.23
C PHE A 69 -25.61 -1.40 6.74
N GLN A 70 -26.85 -1.07 7.15
CA GLN A 70 -27.34 -1.38 8.50
C GLN A 70 -27.96 -2.79 8.57
N ALA A 71 -28.35 -3.36 7.42
CA ALA A 71 -28.81 -4.74 7.30
C ALA A 71 -27.63 -5.70 7.05
N SER A 72 -27.75 -6.94 7.53
CA SER A 72 -26.74 -7.98 7.30
C SER A 72 -26.57 -8.30 5.81
N GLU A 73 -27.63 -8.21 5.02
CA GLU A 73 -27.62 -8.51 3.59
C GLU A 73 -26.60 -7.66 2.81
N GLY A 74 -26.58 -6.33 3.04
CA GLY A 74 -25.64 -5.43 2.38
C GLY A 74 -24.20 -5.62 2.87
N ILE A 75 -24.01 -5.86 4.17
CA ILE A 75 -22.70 -6.19 4.74
C ILE A 75 -22.16 -7.51 4.18
N ASP A 76 -23.03 -8.51 4.02
CA ASP A 76 -22.66 -9.82 3.48
C ASP A 76 -22.33 -9.73 1.98
N ALA A 77 -23.06 -8.90 1.22
CA ALA A 77 -22.73 -8.61 -0.18
C ALA A 77 -21.37 -7.91 -0.31
N LEU A 78 -21.12 -6.89 0.53
CA LEU A 78 -19.82 -6.19 0.58
C LEU A 78 -18.67 -7.15 0.89
N ARG A 79 -18.84 -8.01 1.90
CA ARG A 79 -17.87 -9.05 2.26
C ARG A 79 -17.57 -9.95 1.07
N ARG A 80 -18.61 -10.46 0.39
CA ARG A 80 -18.46 -11.38 -0.74
C ARG A 80 -17.70 -10.73 -1.90
N VAL A 81 -18.05 -9.51 -2.28
CA VAL A 81 -17.40 -8.81 -3.39
C VAL A 81 -15.93 -8.52 -3.08
N LEU A 82 -15.63 -7.95 -1.91
CA LEU A 82 -14.25 -7.63 -1.52
C LEU A 82 -13.39 -8.91 -1.39
N THR A 83 -13.93 -9.96 -0.77
CA THR A 83 -13.23 -11.24 -0.63
C THR A 83 -12.96 -11.89 -1.98
N ALA A 84 -13.96 -11.91 -2.87
CA ALA A 84 -13.80 -12.42 -4.22
C ALA A 84 -12.71 -11.66 -4.99
N TYR A 85 -12.66 -10.33 -4.85
CA TYR A 85 -11.64 -9.52 -5.50
C TYR A 85 -10.24 -9.80 -4.94
N ALA A 86 -10.08 -9.80 -3.62
CA ALA A 86 -8.80 -10.08 -2.98
C ALA A 86 -8.24 -11.46 -3.38
N PHE A 87 -9.13 -12.43 -3.60
CA PHE A 87 -8.74 -13.76 -4.07
C PHE A 87 -8.44 -13.82 -5.57
N ARG A 88 -9.12 -13.01 -6.39
CA ARG A 88 -8.85 -12.89 -7.83
C ARG A 88 -7.44 -12.38 -8.07
N ASN A 89 -7.04 -11.35 -7.32
CA ASN A 89 -5.75 -10.72 -7.47
C ASN A 89 -5.03 -10.59 -6.12
N PRO A 90 -4.36 -11.66 -5.66
CA PRO A 90 -3.64 -11.65 -4.38
C PRO A 90 -2.50 -10.64 -4.30
N SER A 91 -1.99 -10.18 -5.46
CA SER A 91 -0.92 -9.17 -5.51
C SER A 91 -1.41 -7.78 -5.08
N ILE A 92 -2.68 -7.47 -5.38
CA ILE A 92 -3.36 -6.27 -4.89
C ILE A 92 -3.95 -6.56 -3.51
N GLY A 93 -4.64 -7.70 -3.36
CA GLY A 93 -5.27 -8.13 -2.13
C GLY A 93 -6.43 -7.20 -1.75
N TYR A 94 -6.38 -6.68 -0.53
CA TYR A 94 -7.34 -5.70 -0.03
C TYR A 94 -6.58 -4.45 0.44
N CYS A 95 -7.12 -3.29 0.10
CA CYS A 95 -6.63 -2.00 0.56
C CYS A 95 -7.77 -1.22 1.19
N GLN A 96 -7.49 -0.63 2.36
CA GLN A 96 -8.40 0.29 3.02
C GLN A 96 -8.77 1.43 2.07
N ALA A 97 -10.08 1.69 1.91
CA ALA A 97 -10.76 2.53 0.92
C ALA A 97 -11.53 1.71 -0.14
N MET A 98 -11.10 0.48 -0.45
CA MET A 98 -11.86 -0.39 -1.36
C MET A 98 -13.26 -0.69 -0.84
N ASN A 99 -13.41 -0.86 0.48
CA ASN A 99 -14.69 -1.03 1.15
C ASN A 99 -15.65 0.13 0.89
N ILE A 100 -15.17 1.37 0.97
CA ILE A 100 -15.99 2.57 0.72
C ILE A 100 -16.46 2.60 -0.72
N VAL A 101 -15.55 2.42 -1.68
CA VAL A 101 -15.91 2.48 -3.10
C VAL A 101 -16.86 1.33 -3.46
N THR A 102 -16.56 0.11 -2.99
CA THR A 102 -17.40 -1.08 -3.25
C THR A 102 -18.79 -0.94 -2.65
N SER A 103 -18.90 -0.37 -1.44
CA SER A 103 -20.20 -0.06 -0.85
C SER A 103 -21.03 0.85 -1.76
N VAL A 104 -20.43 1.87 -2.37
CA VAL A 104 -21.14 2.75 -3.32
C VAL A 104 -21.53 2.01 -4.60
N LEU A 105 -20.67 1.14 -5.14
CA LEU A 105 -21.01 0.32 -6.32
C LEU A 105 -22.24 -0.55 -6.06
N LEU A 106 -22.30 -1.20 -4.89
CA LEU A 106 -23.41 -2.05 -4.46
C LEU A 106 -24.75 -1.32 -4.28
N LEU A 107 -24.74 0.01 -4.16
CA LEU A 107 -25.98 0.80 -4.10
C LEU A 107 -26.63 0.97 -5.47
N TYR A 108 -25.86 0.87 -6.56
CA TYR A 108 -26.33 1.19 -7.90
C TYR A 108 -26.25 0.03 -8.88
N ALA A 109 -25.51 -1.02 -8.56
CA ALA A 109 -25.32 -2.20 -9.38
C ALA A 109 -25.61 -3.47 -8.56
N ASN A 110 -25.92 -4.58 -9.23
CA ASN A 110 -26.05 -5.85 -8.52
C ASN A 110 -24.68 -6.35 -8.03
N GLU A 111 -24.68 -7.43 -7.25
CA GLU A 111 -23.46 -7.93 -6.60
C GLU A 111 -22.36 -8.34 -7.60
N GLU A 112 -22.71 -9.05 -8.68
CA GLU A 112 -21.74 -9.48 -9.70
C GLU A 112 -21.25 -8.30 -10.54
N GLU A 113 -22.14 -7.38 -10.90
CA GLU A 113 -21.77 -6.13 -11.59
C GLU A 113 -20.81 -5.30 -10.73
N SER A 114 -21.08 -5.17 -9.42
CA SER A 114 -20.22 -4.46 -8.47
C SER A 114 -18.82 -5.08 -8.39
N PHE A 115 -18.73 -6.40 -8.43
CA PHE A 115 -17.46 -7.10 -8.53
C PHE A 115 -16.69 -6.72 -9.81
N TRP A 116 -17.34 -6.72 -10.97
CA TRP A 116 -16.68 -6.35 -12.24
C TRP A 116 -16.34 -4.87 -12.36
N LEU A 117 -17.13 -3.99 -11.74
CA LEU A 117 -16.80 -2.57 -11.58
C LEU A 117 -15.57 -2.38 -10.71
N LEU A 118 -15.46 -3.12 -9.59
CA LEU A 118 -14.29 -3.10 -8.73
C LEU A 118 -13.04 -3.62 -9.47
N VAL A 119 -13.18 -4.71 -10.23
CA VAL A 119 -12.11 -5.23 -11.10
C VAL A 119 -11.64 -4.16 -12.07
N SER A 120 -12.57 -3.52 -12.78
CA SER A 120 -12.24 -2.46 -13.73
C SER A 120 -11.57 -1.25 -13.06
N LEU A 121 -12.02 -0.88 -11.86
CA LEU A 121 -11.46 0.21 -11.09
C LEU A 121 -10.00 -0.07 -10.71
N CYS A 122 -9.74 -1.19 -10.06
CA CYS A 122 -8.43 -1.50 -9.49
C CYS A 122 -7.40 -1.95 -10.53
N GLU A 123 -7.81 -2.66 -11.59
CA GLU A 123 -6.88 -3.22 -12.58
C GLU A 123 -6.64 -2.30 -13.79
N ARG A 124 -7.52 -1.31 -14.03
CA ARG A 124 -7.44 -0.48 -15.26
C ARG A 124 -7.65 1.01 -15.07
N LEU A 125 -8.68 1.44 -14.34
CA LEU A 125 -8.95 2.88 -14.19
C LEU A 125 -7.96 3.56 -13.23
N LEU A 126 -7.55 2.84 -12.18
CA LEU A 126 -6.65 3.29 -11.13
C LEU A 126 -5.59 2.21 -10.82
N PRO A 127 -4.70 1.88 -11.79
CA PRO A 127 -3.68 0.87 -11.56
C PRO A 127 -2.77 1.27 -10.39
N ASP A 128 -2.40 0.29 -9.57
CA ASP A 128 -1.54 0.44 -8.38
C ASP A 128 -2.09 1.32 -7.24
N TYR A 129 -3.33 1.81 -7.32
CA TYR A 129 -3.94 2.62 -6.25
C TYR A 129 -4.23 1.83 -4.99
N TYR A 130 -4.78 0.63 -5.15
CA TYR A 130 -5.32 -0.19 -4.06
C TYR A 130 -4.40 -1.36 -3.70
N ASN A 131 -3.11 -1.27 -4.01
CA ASN A 131 -2.13 -2.22 -3.49
C ASN A 131 -1.69 -1.82 -2.07
N THR A 132 -0.97 -2.70 -1.38
CA THR A 132 -0.53 -2.51 0.02
C THR A 132 0.33 -1.26 0.25
N ARG A 133 0.97 -0.74 -0.80
CA ARG A 133 1.83 0.46 -0.73
C ARG A 133 1.17 1.70 -1.33
N VAL A 134 -0.07 1.58 -1.81
CA VAL A 134 -0.84 2.62 -2.50
C VAL A 134 -0.01 3.42 -3.51
N VAL A 135 0.87 2.73 -4.25
CA VAL A 135 1.91 3.38 -5.08
C VAL A 135 1.29 4.31 -6.12
N GLY A 136 0.24 3.85 -6.80
CA GLY A 136 -0.46 4.65 -7.82
C GLY A 136 -1.06 5.93 -7.23
N ALA A 137 -1.66 5.84 -6.04
CA ALA A 137 -2.22 7.00 -5.36
C ALA A 137 -1.13 8.01 -4.98
N LEU A 138 0.02 7.54 -4.45
CA LEU A 138 1.16 8.39 -4.12
C LEU A 138 1.81 9.04 -5.36
N VAL A 139 1.83 8.34 -6.50
CA VAL A 139 2.24 8.91 -7.79
C VAL A 139 1.29 10.04 -8.17
N ASP A 140 -0.01 9.81 -8.11
CA ASP A 140 -1.00 10.81 -8.48
C ASP A 140 -1.03 11.99 -7.50
N GLN A 141 -0.66 11.80 -6.24
CA GLN A 141 -0.36 12.93 -5.34
C GLN A 141 0.83 13.77 -5.82
N GLY A 142 1.91 13.14 -6.27
CA GLY A 142 3.05 13.87 -6.85
C GLY A 142 2.69 14.58 -8.16
N VAL A 143 1.82 13.99 -8.98
CA VAL A 143 1.27 14.65 -10.17
C VAL A 143 0.43 15.86 -9.78
N PHE A 144 -0.41 15.73 -8.76
CA PHE A 144 -1.26 16.81 -8.26
C PHE A 144 -0.45 17.95 -7.65
N ASP A 145 0.61 17.64 -6.91
CA ASP A 145 1.56 18.60 -6.34
C ASP A 145 2.15 19.48 -7.45
N GLU A 146 2.66 18.86 -8.51
CA GLU A 146 3.23 19.54 -9.67
C GLU A 146 2.17 20.34 -10.47
N LEU A 147 0.96 19.80 -10.65
CA LEU A 147 -0.14 20.55 -11.27
C LEU A 147 -0.54 21.78 -10.44
N THR A 148 -0.55 21.66 -9.11
CA THR A 148 -0.85 22.77 -8.19
C THR A 148 0.25 23.82 -8.29
N LYS A 149 1.51 23.41 -8.38
CA LYS A 149 2.64 24.32 -8.62
C LYS A 149 2.52 25.09 -9.93
N GLN A 150 2.10 24.42 -11.01
CA GLN A 150 1.97 25.02 -12.33
C GLN A 150 0.78 25.98 -12.45
N HIS A 151 -0.37 25.61 -11.88
CA HIS A 151 -1.61 26.36 -12.06
C HIS A 151 -1.94 27.32 -10.91
N LEU A 152 -1.49 27.01 -9.68
CA LEU A 152 -1.83 27.71 -8.45
C LEU A 152 -0.57 27.94 -7.58
N PRO A 153 0.50 28.58 -8.10
CA PRO A 153 1.81 28.63 -7.45
C PRO A 153 1.77 29.23 -6.03
N LYS A 154 0.96 30.28 -5.81
CA LYS A 154 0.81 30.90 -4.49
C LYS A 154 0.20 29.95 -3.46
N ILE A 155 -0.77 29.14 -3.88
CA ILE A 155 -1.41 28.15 -3.02
C ILE A 155 -0.44 27.00 -2.76
N HIS A 156 0.28 26.54 -3.79
CA HIS A 156 1.31 25.52 -3.66
C HIS A 156 2.33 25.90 -2.59
N ASP A 157 2.96 27.08 -2.71
CA ASP A 157 3.98 27.54 -1.78
C ASP A 157 3.43 27.64 -0.34
N LYS A 158 2.19 28.12 -0.20
CA LYS A 158 1.52 28.20 1.11
C LYS A 158 1.28 26.83 1.72
N LEU A 159 0.75 25.89 0.95
CA LEU A 159 0.44 24.54 1.44
C LEU A 159 1.69 23.69 1.68
N GLU A 160 2.79 23.97 0.95
CA GLU A 160 4.10 23.36 1.18
C GLU A 160 4.67 23.81 2.53
N VAL A 161 4.60 25.11 2.85
CA VAL A 161 5.00 25.65 4.16
C VAL A 161 4.17 25.05 5.30
N LEU A 162 2.87 24.83 5.07
CA LEU A 162 1.98 24.22 6.07
C LEU A 162 2.12 22.69 6.16
N GLY A 163 2.71 22.03 5.16
CA GLY A 163 2.85 20.56 5.13
C GLY A 163 1.54 19.79 4.90
N VAL A 164 0.47 20.43 4.39
CA VAL A 164 -0.89 19.86 4.35
C VAL A 164 -1.22 19.11 3.07
N VAL A 165 -0.59 19.47 1.94
CA VAL A 165 -0.98 18.98 0.58
C VAL A 165 -1.10 17.46 0.56
N ARG A 166 -0.11 16.76 1.08
CA ARG A 166 -0.01 15.30 0.98
C ARG A 166 -0.99 14.56 1.89
N THR A 167 -1.36 15.12 3.03
CA THR A 167 -2.28 14.43 3.95
C THR A 167 -3.72 14.50 3.44
N VAL A 168 -4.17 15.67 2.98
CA VAL A 168 -5.56 15.88 2.55
C VAL A 168 -5.86 15.22 1.21
N THR A 169 -4.95 15.35 0.26
CA THR A 169 -5.20 14.90 -1.12
C THR A 169 -5.24 13.37 -1.23
N LEU A 170 -4.52 12.63 -0.37
CA LEU A 170 -4.50 11.16 -0.45
C LEU A 170 -5.90 10.57 -0.27
N SER A 171 -6.64 11.11 0.70
CA SER A 171 -8.04 10.77 0.97
C SER A 171 -8.93 11.01 -0.26
N TRP A 172 -8.77 12.16 -0.92
CA TRP A 172 -9.55 12.53 -2.11
C TRP A 172 -9.34 11.53 -3.25
N PHE A 173 -8.09 11.17 -3.52
CA PHE A 173 -7.74 10.24 -4.60
C PHE A 173 -8.14 8.80 -4.28
N LEU A 174 -7.87 8.29 -3.07
CA LEU A 174 -8.18 6.90 -2.70
C LEU A 174 -9.68 6.60 -2.69
N THR A 175 -10.49 7.58 -2.24
CA THR A 175 -11.93 7.40 -2.08
C THR A 175 -12.75 8.07 -3.18
N LEU A 176 -12.12 8.66 -4.21
CA LEU A 176 -12.82 9.43 -5.26
C LEU A 176 -13.77 10.49 -4.68
N PHE A 177 -13.31 11.21 -3.65
CA PHE A 177 -14.08 12.17 -2.86
C PHE A 177 -15.28 11.62 -2.06
N LEU A 178 -15.54 10.30 -2.06
CA LEU A 178 -16.68 9.69 -1.35
C LEU A 178 -16.68 9.96 0.17
N CYS A 179 -15.52 10.07 0.79
CA CYS A 179 -15.40 10.39 2.22
C CYS A 179 -15.24 11.89 2.51
N SER A 180 -15.20 12.74 1.47
CA SER A 180 -14.85 14.17 1.62
C SER A 180 -16.00 15.11 1.31
N MET A 181 -17.09 14.62 0.72
CA MET A 181 -18.24 15.42 0.29
C MET A 181 -19.54 14.71 0.67
N PRO A 182 -20.69 15.40 0.73
CA PRO A 182 -21.98 14.75 0.92
C PRO A 182 -22.22 13.66 -0.13
N PHE A 183 -22.78 12.53 0.28
CA PHE A 183 -22.92 11.32 -0.53
C PHE A 183 -23.47 11.60 -1.95
N ASN A 184 -24.59 12.31 -2.04
CA ASN A 184 -25.24 12.64 -3.32
C ASN A 184 -24.35 13.47 -4.27
N SER A 185 -23.48 14.32 -3.72
CA SER A 185 -22.51 15.09 -4.48
C SER A 185 -21.33 14.24 -4.90
N ALA A 186 -20.80 13.41 -3.99
CA ALA A 186 -19.67 12.54 -4.29
C ALA A 186 -19.99 11.51 -5.39
N VAL A 187 -21.19 10.96 -5.41
CA VAL A 187 -21.62 10.03 -6.47
C VAL A 187 -21.64 10.70 -7.86
N ARG A 188 -21.86 12.02 -7.94
CA ARG A 188 -21.76 12.78 -9.21
C ARG A 188 -20.32 12.91 -9.69
N VAL A 189 -19.36 12.97 -8.77
CA VAL A 189 -17.93 12.89 -9.11
C VAL A 189 -17.60 11.50 -9.66
N VAL A 190 -18.16 10.44 -9.05
CA VAL A 190 -18.00 9.06 -9.54
C VAL A 190 -18.61 8.87 -10.94
N ASP A 191 -19.76 9.48 -11.24
CA ASP A 191 -20.34 9.48 -12.60
C ASP A 191 -19.36 10.04 -13.64
N ALA A 192 -18.77 11.20 -13.32
CA ALA A 192 -17.81 11.85 -14.21
C ALA A 192 -16.50 11.05 -14.32
N PHE A 193 -16.08 10.41 -13.23
CA PHE A 193 -14.88 9.57 -13.19
C PHE A 193 -15.02 8.33 -14.08
N PHE A 194 -16.15 7.62 -14.03
CA PHE A 194 -16.33 6.46 -14.90
C PHE A 194 -16.33 6.81 -16.39
N TYR A 195 -16.76 8.04 -16.73
CA TYR A 195 -16.81 8.51 -18.11
C TYR A 195 -15.47 9.05 -18.64
N ASP A 196 -14.85 9.98 -17.92
CA ASP A 196 -13.64 10.70 -18.37
C ASP A 196 -12.35 10.18 -17.71
N GLY A 197 -12.45 9.24 -16.77
CA GLY A 197 -11.33 8.64 -16.06
C GLY A 197 -10.78 9.51 -14.92
N ALA A 198 -9.55 9.21 -14.50
CA ALA A 198 -8.90 9.87 -13.35
C ALA A 198 -8.73 11.39 -13.53
N GLN A 199 -8.70 11.91 -14.76
CA GLN A 199 -8.48 13.34 -15.02
C GLN A 199 -9.47 14.26 -14.30
N VAL A 200 -10.72 13.83 -14.16
CA VAL A 200 -11.75 14.63 -13.50
C VAL A 200 -11.42 14.86 -12.02
N VAL A 201 -10.80 13.87 -11.37
CA VAL A 201 -10.42 13.94 -9.95
C VAL A 201 -9.39 15.04 -9.74
N PHE A 202 -8.40 15.12 -10.64
CA PHE A 202 -7.39 16.20 -10.63
C PHE A 202 -8.00 17.57 -10.89
N GLN A 203 -8.87 17.67 -11.91
CA GLN A 203 -9.51 18.94 -12.28
C GLN A 203 -10.38 19.48 -11.14
N ILE A 204 -11.17 18.61 -10.51
CA ILE A 204 -11.97 18.97 -9.33
C ILE A 204 -11.07 19.37 -8.16
N ALA A 205 -10.03 18.59 -7.86
CA ALA A 205 -9.11 18.90 -6.76
C ALA A 205 -8.43 20.28 -6.96
N LEU A 206 -7.97 20.60 -8.17
CA LEU A 206 -7.39 21.91 -8.50
C LEU A 206 -8.42 23.03 -8.35
N TYR A 207 -9.65 22.79 -8.80
CA TYR A 207 -10.71 23.78 -8.68
C TYR A 207 -11.12 24.02 -7.23
N VAL A 208 -11.16 22.98 -6.39
CA VAL A 208 -11.41 23.10 -4.95
C VAL A 208 -10.35 23.98 -4.29
N LEU A 209 -9.06 23.80 -4.62
CA LEU A 209 -8.00 24.68 -4.13
C LEU A 209 -8.20 26.13 -4.62
N LYS A 210 -8.46 26.31 -5.91
CA LYS A 210 -8.67 27.64 -6.51
C LYS A 210 -9.87 28.38 -5.91
N ALA A 211 -10.96 27.69 -5.64
CA ALA A 211 -12.16 28.27 -5.04
C ALA A 211 -11.93 28.77 -3.61
N ASN A 212 -10.93 28.23 -2.92
CA ASN A 212 -10.59 28.59 -1.55
C ASN A 212 -9.28 29.41 -1.44
N GLU A 213 -8.75 29.92 -2.56
CA GLU A 213 -7.44 30.59 -2.64
C GLU A 213 -7.30 31.72 -1.59
N ASP A 214 -8.24 32.66 -1.56
CA ASP A 214 -8.17 33.84 -0.70
C ASP A 214 -8.18 33.50 0.80
N VAL A 215 -8.81 32.38 1.16
CA VAL A 215 -8.92 31.91 2.54
C VAL A 215 -7.68 31.10 2.91
N ILE A 216 -7.23 30.19 2.04
CA ILE A 216 -6.03 29.37 2.24
C ILE A 216 -4.77 30.25 2.41
N LEU A 217 -4.65 31.31 1.62
CA LEU A 217 -3.50 32.22 1.71
C LEU A 217 -3.41 32.95 3.06
N LYS A 218 -4.53 33.08 3.78
CA LYS A 218 -4.62 33.73 5.10
C LYS A 218 -4.47 32.76 6.27
N CYS A 219 -4.48 31.45 6.02
CA CYS A 219 -4.34 30.45 7.09
C CYS A 219 -3.02 30.60 7.82
N ASN A 220 -3.01 30.33 9.12
CA ASN A 220 -1.79 30.39 9.93
C ASN A 220 -1.18 29.01 10.17
N ASP A 221 -2.03 27.99 10.27
CA ASP A 221 -1.63 26.61 10.57
C ASP A 221 -2.30 25.59 9.64
N ASP A 222 -1.81 24.36 9.74
CA ASP A 222 -2.24 23.21 8.96
C ASP A 222 -3.68 22.80 9.28
N GLY A 223 -4.07 22.83 10.55
CA GLY A 223 -5.42 22.53 11.04
C GLY A 223 -6.51 23.44 10.44
N GLU A 224 -6.23 24.73 10.36
CA GLU A 224 -7.11 25.73 9.76
C GLU A 224 -7.32 25.45 8.27
N ALA A 225 -6.24 25.21 7.52
CA ALA A 225 -6.31 24.88 6.09
C ALA A 225 -7.09 23.59 5.82
N MET A 226 -6.88 22.54 6.63
CA MET A 226 -7.64 21.29 6.54
C MET A 226 -9.14 21.51 6.78
N THR A 227 -9.47 22.32 7.79
CA THR A 227 -10.86 22.62 8.15
C THR A 227 -11.57 23.44 7.08
N ILE A 228 -10.90 24.41 6.45
CA ILE A 228 -11.45 25.19 5.33
C ILE A 228 -11.80 24.29 4.16
N LEU A 229 -10.88 23.41 3.76
CA LEU A 229 -11.11 22.49 2.64
C LEU A 229 -12.22 21.49 2.94
N ALA A 230 -12.24 20.92 4.15
CA ALA A 230 -13.29 20.01 4.59
C ALA A 230 -14.66 20.71 4.63
N ASN A 231 -14.75 21.92 5.17
CA ASN A 231 -15.98 22.69 5.23
C ASN A 231 -16.50 23.07 3.85
N TYR A 232 -15.61 23.48 2.94
CA TYR A 232 -15.99 23.78 1.56
C TYR A 232 -16.61 22.55 0.89
N LEU A 233 -15.95 21.39 0.98
CA LEU A 233 -16.42 20.16 0.37
C LEU A 233 -17.73 19.64 1.01
N ASN A 234 -17.89 19.79 2.33
CA ASN A 234 -19.14 19.49 3.05
C ASN A 234 -20.33 20.36 2.63
N GLN A 235 -20.07 21.58 2.13
CA GLN A 235 -21.10 22.50 1.63
C GLN A 235 -21.46 22.29 0.16
N VAL A 236 -20.78 21.39 -0.55
CA VAL A 236 -21.12 21.05 -1.94
C VAL A 236 -22.37 20.20 -1.96
N GLY A 237 -23.48 20.77 -2.43
CA GLY A 237 -24.77 20.10 -2.53
C GLY A 237 -25.22 19.85 -3.96
N ASN A 238 -26.25 19.02 -4.11
CA ASN A 238 -26.95 18.83 -5.38
C ASN A 238 -28.30 19.56 -5.31
N ARG A 239 -28.49 20.59 -6.15
CA ARG A 239 -29.74 21.38 -6.20
C ARG A 239 -30.95 20.61 -6.74
N ASP A 240 -30.74 19.50 -7.44
CA ASP A 240 -31.81 18.73 -8.10
C ASP A 240 -32.64 17.87 -7.12
N ILE A 241 -32.17 17.70 -5.88
CA ILE A 241 -32.88 16.96 -4.84
C ILE A 241 -33.84 17.93 -4.13
N ASN A 242 -35.12 17.86 -4.52
CA ASN A 242 -36.22 18.68 -4.02
C ASN A 242 -36.56 18.40 -2.55
N THR A 243 -35.70 18.81 -1.63
CA THR A 243 -36.04 18.99 -0.21
C THR A 243 -35.70 20.42 0.20
N ASP A 244 -36.71 21.20 0.56
CA ASP A 244 -36.60 22.64 0.90
C ASP A 244 -35.60 22.93 2.03
N GLN A 245 -35.17 21.92 2.80
CA GLN A 245 -34.17 22.05 3.86
C GLN A 245 -32.71 21.98 3.36
N THR A 246 -32.43 21.28 2.25
CA THR A 246 -31.05 21.09 1.74
C THR A 246 -30.59 22.22 0.81
N LYS A 247 -31.55 22.94 0.20
CA LYS A 247 -31.30 24.14 -0.61
C LYS A 247 -30.75 25.33 0.19
N LEU A 248 -31.01 25.38 1.50
CA LEU A 248 -30.60 26.48 2.38
C LEU A 248 -29.18 26.34 2.96
N LEU A 249 -28.56 25.15 2.87
CA LEU A 249 -27.26 24.86 3.49
C LEU A 249 -26.12 24.66 2.48
N SER A 250 -26.42 24.46 1.19
CA SER A 250 -25.42 24.25 0.14
C SER A 250 -25.08 25.56 -0.58
N HIS A 251 -23.87 26.08 -0.36
CA HIS A 251 -23.39 27.28 -1.04
C HIS A 251 -22.85 27.00 -2.45
N VAL A 252 -22.45 25.76 -2.73
CA VAL A 252 -21.83 25.34 -3.99
C VAL A 252 -22.62 24.18 -4.60
N ASP A 253 -23.04 24.32 -5.86
CA ASP A 253 -23.67 23.23 -6.60
C ASP A 253 -22.62 22.29 -7.20
N VAL A 254 -22.83 20.97 -7.09
CA VAL A 254 -21.90 19.96 -7.61
C VAL A 254 -21.79 19.97 -9.13
N SER A 255 -22.89 20.26 -9.85
CA SER A 255 -22.86 20.34 -11.32
C SER A 255 -22.04 21.55 -11.76
N ASP A 256 -22.20 22.69 -11.08
CA ASP A 256 -21.38 23.89 -11.28
C ASP A 256 -19.90 23.61 -10.97
N LEU A 257 -19.60 22.89 -9.87
CA LEU A 257 -18.23 22.51 -9.50
C LEU A 257 -17.56 21.68 -10.60
N ILE A 258 -18.22 20.62 -11.05
CA ILE A 258 -17.72 19.74 -12.10
C ILE A 258 -17.55 20.52 -13.41
N THR A 259 -18.55 21.30 -13.80
CA THR A 259 -18.50 22.08 -15.06
C THR A 259 -17.35 23.09 -15.04
N LYS A 260 -17.22 23.87 -13.97
CA LYS A 260 -16.14 24.86 -13.85
C LYS A 260 -14.75 24.21 -13.76
N SER A 261 -14.64 23.03 -13.15
CA SER A 261 -13.38 22.28 -13.17
C SER A 261 -12.97 21.86 -14.58
N TYR A 262 -13.91 21.40 -15.41
CA TYR A 262 -13.64 21.10 -16.82
C TYR A 262 -13.28 22.34 -17.65
N GLU A 263 -13.93 23.46 -17.41
CA GLU A 263 -13.68 24.72 -18.13
C GLU A 263 -12.31 25.33 -17.78
N HIS A 264 -11.96 25.36 -16.49
CA HIS A 264 -10.71 25.98 -16.02
C HIS A 264 -9.47 25.11 -16.25
N TYR A 265 -9.65 23.78 -16.24
CA TYR A 265 -8.54 22.83 -16.28
C TYR A 265 -8.65 21.83 -17.43
N SER A 266 -9.26 22.23 -18.57
CA SER A 266 -9.39 21.39 -19.76
C SER A 266 -8.04 20.90 -20.32
N GLN A 267 -6.97 21.66 -20.06
CA GLN A 267 -5.58 21.31 -20.43
C GLN A 267 -5.03 20.12 -19.64
N VAL A 268 -5.59 19.82 -18.46
CA VAL A 268 -5.21 18.67 -17.64
C VAL A 268 -5.93 17.44 -18.19
N SER A 269 -5.43 16.91 -19.30
CA SER A 269 -5.98 15.72 -19.96
C SER A 269 -5.37 14.43 -19.39
N SER A 270 -6.03 13.30 -19.65
CA SER A 270 -5.51 11.96 -19.32
C SER A 270 -4.11 11.71 -19.89
N GLU A 271 -3.79 12.24 -21.08
CA GLU A 271 -2.46 12.11 -21.68
C GLU A 271 -1.39 12.90 -20.91
N VAL A 272 -1.72 14.13 -20.48
CA VAL A 272 -0.82 14.94 -19.66
C VAL A 272 -0.57 14.26 -18.32
N ILE A 273 -1.62 13.75 -17.68
CA ILE A 273 -1.53 13.03 -16.40
C ILE A 273 -0.65 11.79 -16.56
N GLU A 274 -0.83 10.99 -17.60
CA GLU A 274 -0.04 9.77 -17.79
C GLU A 274 1.45 10.07 -18.01
N ASN A 275 1.76 11.12 -18.78
CA ASN A 275 3.14 11.61 -18.93
C ASN A 275 3.73 12.11 -17.60
N MET A 276 2.92 12.74 -16.74
CA MET A 276 3.35 13.18 -15.41
C MET A 276 3.55 11.99 -14.46
N ARG A 277 2.68 10.98 -14.50
CA ARG A 277 2.80 9.73 -13.73
C ARG A 277 4.12 9.04 -14.02
N PHE A 278 4.51 8.92 -15.29
CA PHE A 278 5.78 8.31 -15.67
C PHE A 278 6.98 9.00 -15.00
N ARG A 279 6.98 10.34 -14.96
CA ARG A 279 8.05 11.11 -14.30
C ARG A 279 8.05 10.95 -12.79
N GLN A 280 6.86 10.98 -12.17
CA GLN A 280 6.70 10.91 -10.72
C GLN A 280 6.92 9.51 -10.14
N ARG A 281 6.71 8.45 -10.94
CA ARG A 281 6.78 7.06 -10.48
C ARG A 281 8.14 6.70 -9.91
N LEU A 282 9.23 7.11 -10.55
CA LEU A 282 10.57 6.82 -10.07
C LEU A 282 10.84 7.46 -8.70
N GLU A 283 10.46 8.73 -8.53
CA GLU A 283 10.65 9.47 -7.28
C GLU A 283 9.84 8.85 -6.14
N VAL A 284 8.57 8.48 -6.39
CA VAL A 284 7.73 7.83 -5.38
C VAL A 284 8.29 6.47 -4.97
N VAL A 285 8.71 5.65 -5.93
CA VAL A 285 9.29 4.33 -5.63
C VAL A 285 10.56 4.47 -4.81
N GLN A 286 11.45 5.40 -5.18
CA GLN A 286 12.67 5.69 -4.40
C GLN A 286 12.34 6.17 -2.99
N ARG A 287 11.40 7.11 -2.82
CA ARG A 287 10.98 7.59 -1.49
C ARG A 287 10.42 6.48 -0.61
N LEU A 288 9.61 5.58 -1.18
CA LEU A 288 9.09 4.42 -0.47
C LEU A 288 10.22 3.48 -0.04
N GLU A 289 11.15 3.18 -0.95
CA GLU A 289 12.32 2.34 -0.64
C GLU A 289 13.20 2.97 0.44
N ASP A 290 13.45 4.27 0.37
CA ASP A 290 14.24 5.01 1.37
C ASP A 290 13.55 4.99 2.74
N SER A 291 12.24 5.23 2.79
CA SER A 291 11.47 5.21 4.03
C SER A 291 11.47 3.82 4.67
N ALA A 292 11.25 2.79 3.85
CA ALA A 292 11.26 1.42 4.27
C ALA A 292 12.67 1.01 4.76
N THR A 293 13.74 1.38 4.04
CA THR A 293 15.13 1.17 4.45
C THR A 293 15.44 1.85 5.78
N ARG A 294 15.01 3.11 5.97
CA ARG A 294 15.19 3.82 7.25
C ARG A 294 14.50 3.11 8.42
N SER A 295 13.25 2.68 8.21
CA SER A 295 12.52 1.91 9.22
C SER A 295 13.24 0.62 9.58
N PHE A 296 13.73 -0.10 8.58
CA PHE A 296 14.50 -1.32 8.76
C PHE A 296 15.82 -1.08 9.50
N MET A 297 16.56 -0.02 9.17
CA MET A 297 17.78 0.33 9.89
C MET A 297 17.52 0.60 11.37
N ARG A 298 16.39 1.21 11.72
CA ARG A 298 16.00 1.44 13.11
C ARG A 298 15.77 0.11 13.86
N THR A 299 15.08 -0.85 13.25
CA THR A 299 14.92 -2.20 13.83
C THR A 299 16.27 -2.89 13.99
N MET A 300 17.17 -2.77 13.01
CA MET A 300 18.50 -3.38 13.07
C MET A 300 19.42 -2.78 14.13
N GLN A 301 19.24 -1.50 14.49
CA GLN A 301 19.95 -0.88 15.62
C GLN A 301 19.57 -1.47 16.97
N GLU A 302 18.34 -1.97 17.12
CA GLU A 302 17.90 -2.62 18.37
C GLU A 302 18.50 -4.03 18.50
N LEU A 303 18.74 -4.71 17.37
CA LEU A 303 19.24 -6.08 17.30
C LEU A 303 20.77 -6.18 17.24
N THR A 304 21.46 -5.08 16.91
CA THR A 304 22.92 -5.07 16.71
C THR A 304 23.59 -3.99 17.53
N LYS A 305 24.87 -4.17 17.83
CA LYS A 305 25.69 -3.15 18.52
C LYS A 305 26.37 -2.19 17.53
N PHE A 306 26.01 -2.24 16.24
CA PHE A 306 26.61 -1.39 15.22
C PHE A 306 25.96 0.01 15.21
N PRO A 307 26.75 1.08 15.01
CA PRO A 307 26.21 2.40 14.74
C PRO A 307 25.54 2.46 13.35
N THR A 308 24.66 3.45 13.17
CA THR A 308 23.79 3.59 11.98
C THR A 308 24.53 3.63 10.66
N ASP A 309 25.63 4.37 10.62
CA ASP A 309 26.48 4.57 9.45
C ASP A 309 27.12 3.25 8.99
N ILE A 310 27.59 2.44 9.94
CA ILE A 310 28.14 1.11 9.66
C ILE A 310 27.04 0.16 9.18
N LEU A 311 25.87 0.15 9.80
CA LEU A 311 24.74 -0.68 9.37
C LEU A 311 24.29 -0.35 7.95
N GLN A 312 24.19 0.95 7.64
CA GLN A 312 23.79 1.40 6.31
C GLN A 312 24.84 1.02 5.25
N GLY A 313 26.13 1.19 5.54
CA GLY A 313 27.21 0.74 4.68
C GLY A 313 27.22 -0.77 4.47
N LEU A 314 27.00 -1.54 5.54
CA LEU A 314 26.90 -3.00 5.49
C LEU A 314 25.72 -3.45 4.63
N TYR A 315 24.57 -2.79 4.77
CA TYR A 315 23.37 -3.08 3.99
C TYR A 315 23.59 -2.82 2.51
N PHE A 316 24.23 -1.70 2.13
CA PHE A 316 24.56 -1.42 0.74
C PHE A 316 25.53 -2.44 0.16
N LEU A 317 26.55 -2.87 0.93
CA LEU A 317 27.48 -3.91 0.49
C LEU A 317 26.74 -5.24 0.27
N PHE A 318 25.89 -5.63 1.22
CA PHE A 318 25.09 -6.85 1.14
C PHE A 318 24.16 -6.83 -0.08
N LYS A 319 23.45 -5.72 -0.30
CA LYS A 319 22.58 -5.51 -1.47
C LYS A 319 23.38 -5.54 -2.78
N ALA A 320 24.58 -4.96 -2.82
CA ALA A 320 25.42 -4.98 -4.00
C ALA A 320 25.86 -6.39 -4.38
N GLU A 321 26.25 -7.22 -3.40
CA GLU A 321 26.61 -8.62 -3.63
C GLU A 321 25.43 -9.46 -4.08
N PHE A 322 24.25 -9.25 -3.49
CA PHE A 322 23.01 -9.86 -3.97
C PHE A 322 22.79 -9.56 -5.47
N MET A 323 22.86 -8.28 -5.85
CA MET A 323 22.62 -7.83 -7.22
C MET A 323 23.63 -8.38 -8.23
N LYS A 324 24.91 -8.56 -7.85
CA LYS A 324 25.92 -9.18 -8.73
C LYS A 324 25.45 -10.53 -9.24
N ARG A 325 24.91 -11.39 -8.36
CA ARG A 325 24.45 -12.72 -8.77
C ARG A 325 23.16 -12.66 -9.60
N SER A 326 22.20 -11.81 -9.25
CA SER A 326 20.97 -11.65 -10.03
C SER A 326 21.21 -11.12 -11.46
N TYR A 327 22.31 -10.39 -11.68
CA TYR A 327 22.70 -9.91 -13.00
C TYR A 327 23.44 -10.98 -13.83
N TRP A 328 24.33 -11.76 -13.21
CA TRP A 328 25.14 -12.78 -13.91
C TRP A 328 24.46 -14.14 -14.02
N SER A 329 23.58 -14.48 -13.07
CA SER A 329 22.72 -15.66 -13.11
C SER A 329 21.34 -15.19 -13.54
N ARG A 330 20.85 -15.62 -14.72
CA ARG A 330 19.49 -15.33 -15.23
C ARG A 330 18.35 -15.93 -14.37
N CYS A 331 18.55 -16.06 -13.06
CA CYS A 331 17.53 -16.44 -12.09
C CYS A 331 16.81 -15.16 -11.66
N LEU A 332 15.68 -14.88 -12.30
CA LEU A 332 14.67 -13.98 -11.75
C LEU A 332 14.29 -14.47 -10.34
N PRO A 333 13.95 -13.57 -9.40
CA PRO A 333 13.33 -13.98 -8.15
C PRO A 333 12.10 -14.83 -8.48
N LYS A 334 11.94 -15.99 -7.85
CA LYS A 334 10.67 -16.73 -7.91
C LYS A 334 9.61 -15.83 -7.27
N GLU A 335 8.65 -15.36 -8.05
CA GLU A 335 7.52 -14.49 -7.64
C GLU A 335 6.50 -15.20 -6.70
N ASP A 336 6.84 -16.36 -6.14
CA ASP A 336 5.84 -17.31 -5.61
C ASP A 336 5.80 -17.40 -4.07
N LYS A 337 6.20 -16.34 -3.37
CA LYS A 337 5.92 -16.24 -1.94
C LYS A 337 5.00 -15.06 -1.69
N THR A 338 3.88 -15.35 -1.05
CA THR A 338 3.06 -14.39 -0.31
C THR A 338 3.93 -13.75 0.77
N VAL A 339 4.80 -12.82 0.38
CA VAL A 339 5.67 -12.09 1.29
C VAL A 339 4.78 -11.07 2.01
N ASP A 340 4.69 -11.21 3.32
CA ASP A 340 4.04 -10.22 4.18
C ASP A 340 4.62 -8.84 3.85
N PRO A 341 3.79 -7.86 3.41
CA PRO A 341 4.25 -6.53 3.01
C PRO A 341 5.10 -5.84 4.09
N SER A 342 4.89 -6.20 5.35
CA SER A 342 5.59 -5.71 6.54
C SER A 342 7.03 -6.26 6.66
N ASN A 343 7.29 -7.45 6.12
CA ASN A 343 8.59 -8.16 6.16
C ASN A 343 9.35 -8.13 4.82
N PHE A 344 8.84 -7.42 3.81
CA PHE A 344 9.43 -7.42 2.47
C PHE A 344 10.92 -7.08 2.47
N ILE A 345 11.38 -6.12 3.27
CA ILE A 345 12.82 -5.74 3.28
C ILE A 345 13.69 -6.81 3.95
N LEU A 346 13.16 -7.49 4.97
CA LEU A 346 13.85 -8.53 5.72
C LEU A 346 14.13 -9.76 4.83
N GLU A 347 13.22 -10.06 3.90
CA GLU A 347 13.30 -11.27 3.06
C GLU A 347 13.68 -10.98 1.60
N GLN A 348 13.69 -9.72 1.15
CA GLN A 348 13.95 -9.39 -0.27
C GLN A 348 15.39 -9.69 -0.70
N TYR A 349 16.37 -9.47 0.19
CA TYR A 349 17.78 -9.66 -0.13
C TYR A 349 18.34 -10.83 0.67
N THR A 350 18.69 -11.89 -0.04
CA THR A 350 19.31 -13.08 0.56
C THR A 350 20.54 -13.51 -0.21
N ILE A 351 21.62 -13.82 0.50
CA ILE A 351 22.88 -14.27 -0.11
C ILE A 351 23.09 -15.77 0.09
N ASP A 352 23.81 -16.38 -0.85
CA ASP A 352 24.27 -17.77 -0.74
C ASP A 352 25.64 -17.88 -0.05
N TYR A 353 26.18 -19.10 -0.01
CA TYR A 353 27.46 -19.38 0.61
C TYR A 353 28.64 -18.64 -0.03
N GLU A 354 28.68 -18.53 -1.36
CA GLU A 354 29.81 -17.88 -2.06
C GLU A 354 29.82 -16.37 -1.79
N GLN A 355 28.64 -15.75 -1.85
CA GLN A 355 28.44 -14.35 -1.51
C GLN A 355 28.74 -14.10 -0.02
N PHE A 356 28.23 -14.96 0.87
CA PHE A 356 28.52 -14.89 2.31
C PHE A 356 30.02 -14.99 2.57
N ARG A 357 30.71 -15.98 2.00
CA ARG A 357 32.15 -16.18 2.16
C ARG A 357 32.94 -14.95 1.73
N THR A 358 32.53 -14.30 0.65
CA THR A 358 33.18 -13.09 0.12
C THR A 358 33.03 -11.91 1.08
N ILE A 359 31.80 -11.60 1.50
CA ILE A 359 31.53 -10.45 2.38
C ILE A 359 32.08 -10.72 3.77
N PHE A 360 31.77 -11.88 4.35
CA PHE A 360 32.16 -12.24 5.70
C PHE A 360 33.68 -12.36 5.83
N GLY A 361 34.35 -12.96 4.84
CA GLY A 361 35.82 -13.04 4.82
C GLY A 361 36.50 -11.67 4.77
N ALA A 362 35.91 -10.70 4.07
CA ALA A 362 36.44 -9.34 4.01
C ALA A 362 36.25 -8.57 5.34
N LEU A 363 35.12 -8.79 6.01
CA LEU A 363 34.70 -8.02 7.19
C LEU A 363 35.10 -8.64 8.53
N SER A 364 35.23 -9.97 8.61
CA SER A 364 35.51 -10.68 9.85
C SER A 364 36.87 -10.29 10.45
N GLN A 365 36.90 -10.11 11.77
CA GLN A 365 38.13 -9.89 12.53
C GLN A 365 38.79 -11.20 12.97
N TRP A 366 38.07 -12.32 12.90
CA TRP A 366 38.60 -13.64 13.23
C TRP A 366 39.50 -14.08 12.08
N SER A 367 40.81 -14.05 12.33
CA SER A 367 41.95 -14.41 11.45
C SER A 367 41.66 -14.23 9.96
N LYS A 368 42.09 -13.16 9.30
CA LYS A 368 41.81 -13.00 7.86
C LYS A 368 42.71 -13.90 6.99
N PRO A 369 42.18 -14.87 6.21
CA PRO A 369 40.80 -15.37 6.16
C PRO A 369 40.52 -16.49 7.18
N PRO A 370 39.30 -16.55 7.76
CA PRO A 370 38.98 -17.54 8.79
C PRO A 370 39.07 -18.95 8.21
N PRO A 371 39.38 -19.97 9.02
CA PRO A 371 39.44 -21.35 8.54
C PRO A 371 38.11 -21.76 7.89
N ASP A 372 38.17 -22.42 6.74
CA ASP A 372 36.98 -22.90 6.00
C ASP A 372 35.95 -23.62 6.89
N PRO A 373 36.35 -24.49 7.87
CA PRO A 373 35.38 -25.14 8.75
C PRO A 373 34.57 -24.18 9.63
N LEU A 374 35.16 -23.06 10.04
CA LEU A 374 34.49 -22.06 10.87
C LEU A 374 33.51 -21.23 10.04
N LEU A 375 33.89 -20.89 8.80
CA LEU A 375 32.99 -20.24 7.84
C LEU A 375 31.76 -21.09 7.55
N ASP A 376 31.95 -22.40 7.35
CA ASP A 376 30.86 -23.34 7.10
C ASP A 376 29.89 -23.44 8.27
N GLN A 377 30.41 -23.48 9.50
CA GLN A 377 29.57 -23.54 10.70
C GLN A 377 28.78 -22.25 10.91
N ILE A 378 29.42 -21.09 10.72
CA ILE A 378 28.74 -19.79 10.82
C ILE A 378 27.68 -19.68 9.73
N TYR A 379 27.98 -20.10 8.50
CA TYR A 379 27.00 -20.10 7.42
C TYR A 379 25.78 -20.95 7.76
N ARG A 380 25.98 -22.19 8.22
CA ARG A 380 24.87 -23.09 8.58
C ARG A 380 24.02 -22.55 9.71
N LEU A 381 24.63 -21.86 10.67
CA LEU A 381 23.91 -21.22 11.77
C LEU A 381 23.07 -20.01 11.31
N CYS A 382 23.45 -19.35 10.22
CA CYS A 382 22.75 -18.19 9.66
C CYS A 382 21.72 -18.56 8.59
N ALA A 383 21.96 -19.66 7.87
CA ALA A 383 21.20 -20.02 6.69
C ALA A 383 19.82 -20.58 7.08
N ASN A 384 18.80 -20.15 6.35
CA ASN A 384 17.47 -20.71 6.47
C ASN A 384 17.40 -22.15 5.88
N LYS A 385 16.23 -22.78 5.92
CA LYS A 385 16.00 -24.13 5.36
C LYS A 385 16.29 -24.25 3.86
N GLU A 386 16.30 -23.12 3.14
CA GLU A 386 16.61 -23.06 1.70
C GLU A 386 18.10 -22.82 1.43
N GLY A 387 18.91 -22.76 2.50
CA GLY A 387 20.34 -22.51 2.39
C GLY A 387 20.65 -21.08 1.98
N LEU A 388 19.84 -20.10 2.37
CA LEU A 388 20.03 -18.67 2.09
C LEU A 388 20.09 -17.85 3.38
N ILE A 389 20.89 -16.79 3.39
CA ILE A 389 21.06 -15.90 4.55
C ILE A 389 20.44 -14.54 4.24
N ASN A 390 19.57 -14.04 5.13
CA ASN A 390 19.06 -12.67 5.04
C ASN A 390 19.98 -11.66 5.74
N PHE A 391 19.77 -10.36 5.49
CA PHE A 391 20.61 -9.32 6.08
C PHE A 391 20.59 -9.31 7.61
N GLN A 392 19.43 -9.59 8.22
CA GLN A 392 19.29 -9.58 9.68
C GLN A 392 20.23 -10.60 10.33
N GLU A 393 20.14 -11.87 9.92
CA GLU A 393 20.99 -12.94 10.48
C GLU A 393 22.47 -12.64 10.24
N PHE A 394 22.81 -12.16 9.04
CA PHE A 394 24.17 -11.76 8.71
C PHE A 394 24.70 -10.66 9.64
N ALA A 395 23.96 -9.56 9.78
CA ALA A 395 24.38 -8.40 10.56
C ALA A 395 24.43 -8.68 12.06
N VAL A 396 23.49 -9.45 12.61
CA VAL A 396 23.49 -9.85 14.03
C VAL A 396 24.72 -10.69 14.35
N ARG A 397 25.05 -11.70 13.53
CA ARG A 397 26.21 -12.56 13.77
C ARG A 397 27.52 -11.80 13.59
N LEU A 398 27.62 -10.96 12.56
CA LEU A 398 28.78 -10.10 12.38
C LEU A 398 28.97 -9.10 13.53
N SER A 399 27.87 -8.55 14.06
CA SER A 399 27.86 -7.67 15.24
C SER A 399 28.37 -8.39 16.49
N THR A 400 27.87 -9.60 16.77
CA THR A 400 28.32 -10.40 17.91
C THR A 400 29.81 -10.72 17.83
N ILE A 401 30.31 -11.06 16.64
CA ILE A 401 31.73 -11.37 16.42
C ILE A 401 32.60 -10.13 16.59
N SER A 402 32.17 -8.99 16.05
CA SER A 402 33.00 -7.78 15.98
C SER A 402 32.96 -6.97 17.29
N ILE A 403 31.76 -6.74 17.85
CA ILE A 403 31.51 -5.78 18.95
C ILE A 403 30.83 -6.46 20.15
N GLY A 404 30.41 -7.72 20.03
CA GLY A 404 29.81 -8.47 21.13
C GLY A 404 30.71 -8.55 22.38
N ASP A 405 30.07 -8.60 23.55
CA ASP A 405 30.77 -8.87 24.81
C ASP A 405 31.23 -10.34 24.88
N HIS A 406 32.07 -10.65 25.86
CA HIS A 406 32.63 -11.99 26.03
C HIS A 406 31.54 -13.06 26.18
N HIS A 407 30.44 -12.76 26.86
CA HIS A 407 29.34 -13.70 27.04
C HIS A 407 28.64 -14.02 25.71
N ALA A 408 28.30 -13.01 24.91
CA ALA A 408 27.70 -13.19 23.60
C ALA A 408 28.62 -13.95 22.63
N LYS A 409 29.94 -13.69 22.68
CA LYS A 409 30.93 -14.41 21.89
C LYS A 409 31.09 -15.88 22.32
N LEU A 410 31.12 -16.15 23.62
CA LEU A 410 31.16 -17.52 24.15
C LEU A 410 29.89 -18.30 23.80
N ARG A 411 28.72 -17.66 23.90
CA ARG A 411 27.45 -18.26 23.47
C ARG A 411 27.45 -18.61 21.99
N LEU A 412 27.92 -17.71 21.14
CA LEU A 412 28.07 -17.99 19.72
C LEU A 412 29.02 -19.16 19.45
N LEU A 413 30.16 -19.23 20.15
CA LEU A 413 31.09 -20.36 20.02
C LEU A 413 30.47 -21.68 20.48
N TYR A 414 29.67 -21.65 21.54
CA TYR A 414 28.90 -22.80 22.01
C TYR A 414 27.87 -23.25 20.97
N ASP A 415 27.11 -22.32 20.39
CA ASP A 415 26.14 -22.62 19.33
C ASP A 415 26.82 -23.22 18.09
N LEU A 416 27.98 -22.67 17.70
CA LEU A 416 28.81 -23.21 16.61
C LEU A 416 29.38 -24.61 16.93
N HIS A 417 29.60 -24.93 18.21
CA HIS A 417 30.08 -26.22 18.70
C HIS A 417 28.97 -27.26 18.95
N LEU A 418 27.71 -26.85 19.09
CA LEU A 418 26.55 -27.75 19.09
C LEU A 418 26.13 -28.14 17.67
N HIS A 419 26.22 -27.20 16.73
CA HIS A 419 25.92 -27.42 15.32
C HIS A 419 26.82 -28.43 14.54
N PRO A 420 27.96 -28.97 15.04
CA PRO A 420 28.70 -30.08 14.47
C PRO A 420 28.33 -31.46 15.04
N ALA A 421 27.38 -31.60 15.98
CA ALA A 421 27.02 -32.90 16.56
C ALA A 421 25.58 -33.30 16.23
N LEU A 422 25.33 -33.68 14.98
CA LEU A 422 24.44 -34.77 14.54
C LEU A 422 24.13 -34.61 13.04
N PRO A 423 24.77 -35.40 12.16
CA PRO A 423 24.16 -35.79 10.91
C PRO A 423 23.30 -37.03 11.19
N THR A 424 22.00 -36.88 11.41
CA THR A 424 21.07 -38.01 11.40
C THR A 424 19.78 -37.51 10.73
N MET A 425 19.38 -37.97 9.53
CA MET A 425 19.01 -39.36 9.26
C MET A 425 18.61 -40.09 10.54
N ASN A 426 17.36 -39.82 10.93
CA ASN A 426 16.54 -40.55 11.90
C ASN A 426 16.90 -40.47 13.40
N GLU A 427 15.80 -40.30 14.14
CA GLU A 427 15.50 -40.74 15.50
C GLU A 427 15.80 -39.84 16.72
N ASN A 428 14.68 -39.35 17.25
CA ASN A 428 14.24 -39.33 18.64
C ASN A 428 14.80 -38.29 19.62
N ALA A 429 13.85 -37.47 20.06
CA ALA A 429 13.92 -36.53 21.16
C ALA A 429 14.25 -37.25 22.47
N GLU A 430 15.37 -36.88 23.11
CA GLU A 430 15.63 -37.00 24.56
C GLU A 430 17.08 -36.54 24.86
N VAL A 431 17.42 -35.26 24.64
CA VAL A 431 18.75 -34.74 25.05
C VAL A 431 18.67 -33.34 25.69
N GLY A 432 17.47 -32.76 25.82
CA GLY A 432 17.31 -31.37 26.29
C GLY A 432 17.31 -31.14 27.81
N VAL A 433 17.45 -32.19 28.64
CA VAL A 433 17.21 -32.08 30.10
C VAL A 433 18.49 -32.22 30.95
N GLU A 434 19.58 -32.79 30.42
CA GLU A 434 20.78 -33.06 31.25
C GLU A 434 21.72 -31.86 31.42
N ALA A 435 21.60 -30.80 30.61
CA ALA A 435 22.53 -29.67 30.69
C ALA A 435 22.21 -28.64 31.79
N MET A 436 20.99 -28.63 32.35
CA MET A 436 20.61 -27.69 33.41
C MET A 436 20.98 -28.19 34.82
N HIS A 437 21.30 -29.47 35.01
CA HIS A 437 21.62 -30.03 36.33
C HIS A 437 23.11 -30.00 36.70
N TYR A 438 24.01 -29.62 35.80
CA TYR A 438 25.45 -29.69 36.08
C TYR A 438 26.01 -28.43 36.78
N PHE A 439 25.31 -27.29 36.72
CA PHE A 439 25.82 -26.02 37.26
C PHE A 439 25.19 -25.55 38.58
N ASP A 440 24.23 -26.30 39.14
CA ASP A 440 23.53 -25.90 40.38
C ASP A 440 24.01 -26.61 41.67
N ASP A 441 24.91 -27.60 41.59
CA ASP A 441 25.30 -28.44 42.75
C ASP A 441 26.76 -28.28 43.22
N SER A 442 27.41 -27.16 42.92
CA SER A 442 28.74 -26.86 43.47
C SER A 442 28.79 -25.47 44.11
N ASP A 443 28.07 -25.29 45.22
CA ASP A 443 28.39 -24.29 46.25
C ASP A 443 27.46 -24.42 47.48
N VAL A 444 27.60 -25.47 48.30
CA VAL A 444 27.37 -25.40 49.76
C VAL A 444 28.23 -26.46 50.47
N THR A 445 29.30 -26.01 51.12
CA THR A 445 29.79 -26.60 52.38
C THR A 445 29.19 -25.85 53.55
#